data_AF-A0A7V3HKF1-F1
#
_entry.id   AF-A0A7V3HKF1-F1
#
_cell.length_a   1.000
_cell.length_b   1.000
_cell.length_c   1.000
_cell.angle_alpha   90.00
_cell.angle_beta   90.00
_cell.angle_gamma   90.00
#
_symmetry.space_group_name_H-M   'P 1'
#
loop_
_entity.id
_entity.type
_entity.pdbx_description
1 polymer ?
#
loop_
_entity_poly.entity_id
_entity_poly.type
_entity_poly.pdbx_seq_one_letter_code
_entity_poly.pdbx_strand_id
1 'polypeptide(L)'
;MNGSKEPVIRASEVGEYVFCPRAWWLRRVKGLKPESLDRLEEGQNFHIRHQQQVFALRLLWYIGLALLLTGLCLIAWAIVRL
;
A
#
# COMPACT_ATOMS: atom_id res chain seq x y z
N MET A 1 -15.15 34.43 10.33
CA MET A 1 -15.22 32.95 10.14
C MET A 1 -13.80 32.43 10.08
N ASN A 2 -13.21 32.08 11.22
CA ASN A 2 -11.83 31.58 11.28
C ASN A 2 -11.91 30.05 11.11
N GLY A 3 -11.75 29.56 9.88
CA GLY A 3 -11.87 28.14 9.53
C GLY A 3 -10.68 27.34 10.05
N SER A 4 -10.66 27.01 11.34
CA SER A 4 -9.70 26.08 11.90
C SER A 4 -9.93 24.71 11.27
N LYS A 5 -9.11 24.33 10.29
CA LYS A 5 -9.04 22.95 9.81
C LYS A 5 -8.61 22.09 10.99
N GLU A 6 -9.45 21.14 11.37
CA GLU A 6 -9.06 20.11 12.33
C GLU A 6 -7.75 19.45 11.87
N PRO A 7 -6.82 19.13 12.80
CA PRO A 7 -5.58 18.46 12.43
C PRO A 7 -5.89 17.11 11.77
N VAL A 8 -5.37 16.88 10.57
CA VAL A 8 -5.53 15.60 9.87
C VAL A 8 -4.69 14.54 10.58
N ILE A 9 -5.35 13.53 11.14
CA ILE A 9 -4.70 12.36 11.74
C ILE A 9 -4.46 11.29 10.68
N ARG A 10 -3.21 10.83 10.52
CA ARG A 10 -2.86 9.76 9.57
C ARG A 10 -3.25 8.38 10.12
N ALA A 11 -3.53 7.42 9.25
CA ALA A 11 -3.77 6.03 9.65
C ALA A 11 -2.62 5.44 10.50
N SER A 12 -1.36 5.81 10.18
CA SER A 12 -0.19 5.39 10.96
C SER A 12 -0.17 5.98 12.37
N GLU A 13 -0.80 7.14 12.60
CA GLU A 13 -0.94 7.73 13.93
C GLU A 13 -1.97 6.99 14.77
N VAL A 14 -3.07 6.55 14.15
CA VAL A 14 -4.06 5.69 14.81
C VAL A 14 -3.40 4.38 15.21
N GLY A 15 -2.62 3.76 14.32
CA GLY A 15 -1.85 2.56 14.63
C GLY A 15 -0.84 2.78 15.76
N GLU A 16 -0.10 3.90 15.75
CA GLU A 16 0.83 4.25 16.83
C GLU A 16 0.11 4.43 18.17
N TYR A 17 -1.06 5.07 18.19
CA TYR A 17 -1.87 5.26 19.39
C TYR A 17 -2.42 3.94 19.93
N VAL A 18 -2.98 3.08 19.07
CA VAL A 18 -3.49 1.76 19.45
C VAL A 18 -2.37 0.87 20.00
N PHE A 19 -1.17 0.93 19.42
CA PHE A 19 -0.01 0.19 19.93
C PHE A 19 0.52 0.76 21.25
N CYS A 20 0.74 2.09 21.32
CA CYS A 20 1.22 2.76 22.51
C CYS A 20 0.80 4.25 22.52
N PRO A 21 -0.23 4.62 23.30
CA PRO A 21 -0.70 6.00 23.41
C PRO A 21 0.40 6.98 23.87
N ARG A 22 1.30 6.52 24.75
CA ARG A 22 2.42 7.33 25.23
C ARG A 22 3.44 7.63 24.13
N ALA A 23 3.76 6.64 23.29
CA ALA A 23 4.66 6.86 22.15
C ALA A 23 4.07 7.88 21.16
N TRP A 24 2.77 7.74 20.86
CA TRP A 24 2.04 8.71 20.05
C TRP A 24 2.10 10.12 20.64
N TRP A 25 1.82 10.28 21.94
CA TRP A 25 1.85 11.59 22.60
C TRP A 25 3.26 12.21 22.59
N LEU A 26 4.29 11.41 22.88
CA LEU A 26 5.68 11.87 22.84
C LEU A 26 6.07 12.35 21.43
N ARG A 27 5.67 11.61 20.39
CA ARG A 27 6.00 11.97 19.01
C ARG A 27 5.16 13.14 18.49
N ARG A 28 3.84 13.14 18.72
CA ARG A 28 2.88 14.06 18.09
C ARG A 28 2.62 15.33 18.90
N VAL A 29 2.61 15.24 20.22
CA VAL A 29 2.35 16.40 21.10
C VAL A 29 3.66 17.00 21.61
N LYS A 30 4.65 16.18 21.97
CA LYS A 30 5.96 16.66 22.43
C LYS A 30 7.00 16.83 21.33
N GLY A 31 6.75 16.32 20.12
CA GLY A 31 7.68 16.44 19.00
C GLY A 31 8.98 15.65 19.16
N LEU A 32 9.01 14.67 20.08
CA LEU A 32 10.20 13.87 20.34
C LEU A 32 10.39 12.82 19.24
N LYS A 33 11.62 12.74 18.73
CA LYS A 33 11.98 11.73 17.74
C LYS A 33 12.26 10.40 18.43
N PRO A 34 11.87 9.27 17.82
CA PRO A 34 12.29 7.95 18.27
C PRO A 34 13.80 7.81 18.13
N GLU A 35 14.40 7.02 19.02
CA GLU A 35 15.84 6.78 19.04
C GLU A 35 16.31 5.98 17.80
N SER A 36 15.54 4.97 17.38
CA SER A 36 15.89 4.09 16.27
C SER A 36 15.24 4.54 14.95
N LEU A 37 15.68 5.68 14.41
CA LEU A 37 15.21 6.15 13.09
C LEU A 37 15.57 5.15 11.98
N ASP A 38 16.75 4.55 12.04
CA ASP A 38 17.25 3.59 11.05
C ASP A 38 16.30 2.39 10.92
N ARG A 39 15.84 1.83 12.05
CA ARG A 39 14.86 0.72 12.06
C ARG A 39 13.54 1.11 11.40
N LEU A 40 13.10 2.36 11.56
CA LEU A 40 11.87 2.84 10.92
C LEU A 40 12.05 2.97 9.41
N GLU A 41 13.20 3.49 8.97
CA GLU A 41 13.55 3.61 7.57
C GLU A 41 13.68 2.24 6.90
N GLU A 42 14.32 1.28 7.56
CA GLU A 42 14.39 -0.12 7.10
C GLU A 42 13.00 -0.73 6.88
N GLY A 43 12.09 -0.54 7.84
CA GLY A 43 10.70 -1.00 7.72
C GLY A 43 9.97 -0.34 6.54
N GLN A 44 10.16 0.97 6.35
CA GLN A 44 9.58 1.69 5.21
C GLN A 44 10.13 1.18 3.87
N ASN A 45 11.45 1.00 3.78
CA ASN A 45 12.11 0.46 2.60
C ASN A 45 11.66 -0.95 2.27
N PHE A 46 11.45 -1.79 3.28
CA PHE A 46 10.86 -3.11 3.10
C PHE A 46 9.45 -3.04 2.49
N HIS A 47 8.57 -2.19 3.03
CA HIS A 47 7.22 -2.00 2.48
C HIS A 47 7.22 -1.47 1.05
N ILE A 48 8.13 -0.54 0.71
CA ILE A 48 8.27 -0.01 -0.65
C ILE A 48 8.68 -1.12 -1.62
N ARG A 49 9.69 -1.92 -1.28
CA ARG A 49 10.14 -3.05 -2.12
C ARG A 49 9.03 -4.09 -2.29
N HIS A 50 8.31 -4.41 -1.22
CA HIS A 50 7.18 -5.32 -1.29
C HIS A 50 6.05 -4.78 -2.21
N GLN A 51 5.72 -3.49 -2.12
CA GLN A 51 4.72 -2.86 -2.98
C GLN A 51 5.10 -2.96 -4.47
N GLN A 52 6.38 -2.75 -4.80
CA GLN A 52 6.88 -2.87 -6.17
C GLN A 52 6.69 -4.31 -6.70
N GLN A 53 6.97 -5.32 -5.88
CA GLN A 53 6.76 -6.72 -6.24
C GLN A 53 5.28 -7.04 -6.46
N VAL A 54 4.40 -6.60 -5.56
CA VAL A 54 2.95 -6.81 -5.67
C VAL A 54 2.40 -6.15 -6.95
N PHE A 55 2.87 -4.95 -7.30
CA PHE A 55 2.45 -4.28 -8.53
C PHE A 55 2.87 -5.05 -9.79
N ALA A 56 4.13 -5.52 -9.85
CA ALA A 56 4.63 -6.32 -10.96
C ALA A 56 3.85 -7.63 -11.12
N LEU A 57 3.60 -8.34 -10.02
CA LEU A 57 2.79 -9.57 -10.02
C LEU A 57 1.37 -9.30 -10.50
N ARG A 58 0.74 -8.22 -10.01
CA ARG A 58 -0.62 -7.84 -10.41
C ARG A 58 -0.70 -7.53 -11.91
N LEU A 59 0.29 -6.84 -12.47
CA LEU A 59 0.36 -6.58 -13.91
C LEU A 59 0.47 -7.89 -14.69
N LEU A 60 1.35 -8.80 -14.26
CA LEU A 60 1.55 -10.08 -14.92
C LEU A 60 0.28 -10.95 -14.87
N TRP A 61 -0.46 -10.92 -13.76
CA TRP A 61 -1.76 -11.56 -13.63
C TRP A 61 -2.78 -11.05 -14.66
N TYR A 62 -2.87 -9.74 -14.86
CA TYR A 62 -3.78 -9.17 -15.87
C TYR A 62 -3.36 -9.52 -17.30
N ILE A 63 -2.06 -9.53 -17.59
CA ILE A 63 -1.54 -9.96 -18.90
C ILE A 63 -1.89 -11.43 -19.17
N GLY A 64 -1.66 -12.31 -18.18
CA GLY A 64 -2.00 -13.72 -18.28
C GLY A 64 -3.50 -13.94 -18.51
N LEU A 65 -4.35 -13.21 -17.79
CA LEU A 65 -5.79 -13.26 -17.98
C LEU A 65 -6.22 -12.80 -19.39
N ALA A 66 -5.64 -11.70 -19.88
CA ALA A 66 -5.93 -11.18 -21.22
C ALA A 66 -5.52 -12.16 -22.32
N LEU A 67 -4.33 -12.79 -22.21
CA LEU A 67 -3.87 -13.82 -23.13
C LEU A 67 -4.79 -15.05 -23.10
N LEU A 68 -5.19 -15.50 -21.91
CA LEU A 68 -6.11 -16.64 -21.74
C LEU A 68 -7.45 -16.38 -22.45
N LEU A 69 -8.07 -15.22 -22.19
CA LEU A 69 -9.33 -14.83 -22.83
C LEU A 69 -9.19 -14.71 -24.35
N THR A 70 -8.08 -14.14 -24.83
CA THR A 70 -7.80 -14.03 -26.26
C THR A 70 -7.70 -15.41 -26.92
N GLY A 71 -6.97 -16.35 -26.28
CA GLY A 71 -6.88 -17.73 -26.74
C GLY A 71 -8.25 -18.42 -26.80
N LEU A 72 -9.06 -18.29 -25.75
CA LEU A 72 -10.42 -18.86 -25.73
C LEU A 72 -11.31 -18.30 -26.84
N CYS A 73 -11.27 -16.99 -27.09
CA CYS A 73 -12.01 -16.37 -28.18
C CYS A 73 -11.59 -16.90 -29.56
N LEU A 74 -10.29 -17.09 -29.79
CA LEU A 74 -9.77 -17.63 -31.06
C LEU A 74 -10.22 -19.08 -31.29
N ILE A 75 -10.18 -19.91 -30.24
CA ILE A 75 -10.66 -21.30 -30.29
C ILE A 75 -12.17 -21.32 -30.60
N ALA A 76 -12.96 -20.52 -29.89
CA ALA A 76 -14.40 -20.43 -30.12
C ALA A 76 -14.71 -19.99 -31.56
N TRP A 77 -13.99 -18.99 -32.06
CA TRP A 77 -14.14 -18.51 -33.42
C TRP A 77 -13.78 -19.58 -34.46
N ALA A 78 -12.71 -20.34 -34.24
CA ALA A 78 -12.32 -21.44 -35.11
C ALA A 78 -13.38 -22.55 -35.15
N ILE A 79 -13.97 -22.89 -34.00
CA ILE A 79 -15.04 -23.89 -33.90
C ILE A 79 -16.31 -23.44 -34.65
N VAL A 80 -16.67 -22.16 -34.54
CA VAL A 80 -17.87 -21.61 -35.23
C VAL A 80 -17.67 -21.52 -36.75
N ARG A 81 -16.44 -21.42 -37.23
CA ARG A 81 -16.12 -21.36 -38.66
C ARG A 81 -15.87 -22.73 -39.32
N LEU A 82 -15.73 -23.78 -38.52
CA LEU A 82 -15.58 -25.16 -38.99
C LEU A 82 -16.95 -25.74 -39.37
#